data_AF-A0A929JQS0-F1
#
_entry.id   AF-A0A929JQS0-F1
#
_cell.length_a   1.000
_cell.length_b   1.000
_cell.length_c   1.000
_cell.angle_alpha   90.00
_cell.angle_beta   90.00
_cell.angle_gamma   90.00
#
_symmetry.space_group_name_H-M   'P 1'
#
loop_
_entity.id
_entity.type
_entity.pdbx_description
1 polymer ?
#
loop_
_entity_poly.entity_id
_entity_poly.type
_entity_poly.pdbx_seq_one_letter_code
_entity_poly.pdbx_strand_id
1 'polypeptide(L)'
;GFQPAIIDNFAKRLPTQNIKVTDLDKDNINKIKYEVLVWDGRKMAKELFRTCDVILATGSTVVNDGLSQLISLSEKYQRPLYLYGTTVAGASKILGLERLCFQSS
;
A
#
# COMPACT_ATOMS: atom_id res chain seq x y z
N GLY A 1 3.12 1.98 1.74
CA GLY A 1 3.03 3.40 2.13
C GLY A 1 2.37 3.46 3.48
N PHE A 2 3.02 4.12 4.44
CA PHE A 2 2.57 4.12 5.84
C PHE A 2 1.50 5.19 6.07
N GLN A 3 0.29 4.76 6.43
CA GLN A 3 -0.82 5.64 6.78
C GLN A 3 -1.35 5.24 8.17
N PRO A 4 -0.94 5.96 9.25
CA PRO A 4 -1.34 5.72 10.63
C PRO A 4 -2.79 5.30 10.83
N ALA A 5 -3.73 6.10 10.32
CA ALA A 5 -5.15 5.89 10.55
C ALA A 5 -5.67 4.59 9.93
N ILE A 6 -5.17 4.22 8.74
CA ILE A 6 -5.56 2.96 8.07
C ILE A 6 -5.00 1.77 8.84
N ILE A 7 -3.72 1.83 9.23
CA ILE A 7 -3.05 0.73 9.94
C ILE A 7 -3.72 0.49 11.30
N ASP A 8 -3.95 1.55 12.08
CA ASP A 8 -4.64 1.47 13.37
C ASP A 8 -6.05 0.87 13.25
N ASN A 9 -6.81 1.29 12.24
CA ASN A 9 -8.15 0.76 11.99
C ASN A 9 -8.15 -0.72 11.57
N PHE A 10 -7.13 -1.17 10.83
CA PHE A 10 -6.97 -2.59 10.49
C PHE A 10 -6.49 -3.41 11.69
N ALA A 11 -5.50 -2.95 12.45
CA ALA A 11 -4.99 -3.65 13.63
C ALA A 11 -6.08 -3.89 14.68
N LYS A 12 -7.06 -2.98 14.79
CA LYS A 12 -8.22 -3.12 15.68
C LYS A 12 -9.29 -4.10 15.21
N ARG A 13 -9.29 -4.49 13.92
CA ARG A 13 -10.38 -5.29 13.31
C ARG A 13 -9.92 -6.62 12.74
N LEU A 14 -8.63 -6.75 12.44
CA LEU A 14 -8.02 -7.92 11.83
C LEU A 14 -6.90 -8.41 12.74
N PRO A 15 -6.65 -9.74 12.78
CA PRO A 15 -5.46 -10.27 13.43
C PRO A 15 -4.19 -9.65 12.82
N THR A 16 -3.27 -9.22 13.66
CA THR A 16 -2.08 -8.45 13.25
C THR A 16 -1.19 -9.21 12.25
N GLN A 17 -1.17 -10.55 12.32
CA GLN A 17 -0.47 -11.42 11.36
C GLN A 17 -1.04 -11.35 9.93
N ASN A 18 -2.28 -10.89 9.76
CA ASN A 18 -2.92 -10.69 8.46
C ASN A 18 -2.62 -9.30 7.87
N ILE A 19 -1.87 -8.46 8.60
CA ILE A 19 -1.57 -7.09 8.21
C ILE A 19 -0.07 -7.00 7.93
N LYS A 20 0.29 -6.60 6.70
CA LYS A 20 1.68 -6.37 6.30
C LYS A 20 1.82 -4.92 5.86
N VAL A 21 2.72 -4.19 6.51
CA VAL A 21 2.92 -2.76 6.26
C VAL A 21 4.34 -2.53 5.76
N THR A 22 4.46 -1.69 4.72
CA THR A 22 5.75 -1.26 4.19
C THR A 22 5.86 0.24 4.08
N ASP A 23 7.07 0.74 4.26
CA ASP A 23 7.43 2.14 4.07
C ASP A 23 8.79 2.28 3.39
N LEU A 24 9.04 3.45 2.79
CA LEU A 24 10.33 3.87 2.27
C LEU A 24 11.11 4.70 3.31
N ASP A 25 10.43 5.26 4.30
CA ASP A 25 11.04 6.02 5.39
C ASP A 25 11.83 5.11 6.34
N LYS A 26 13.14 5.39 6.46
CA LYS A 26 14.07 4.64 7.33
C LYS A 26 13.69 4.77 8.80
N ASP A 27 13.03 5.85 9.19
CA ASP A 27 12.59 6.05 10.56
C ASP A 27 11.37 5.19 10.90
N ASN A 28 10.72 4.58 9.92
CA ASN A 28 9.59 3.67 10.13
C ASN A 28 10.01 2.21 10.00
N ILE A 29 10.93 1.90 9.09
CA ILE A 29 11.40 0.54 8.80
C ILE A 29 11.98 -0.13 10.06
N ASN A 30 11.69 -1.43 10.22
CA ASN A 30 12.08 -2.29 11.35
C ASN A 30 11.53 -1.85 12.72
N LYS A 31 10.57 -0.92 12.75
CA LYS A 31 9.85 -0.56 13.97
C LYS A 31 8.49 -1.23 14.00
N ILE A 32 8.04 -1.55 15.21
CA ILE A 32 6.65 -1.96 15.45
C ILE A 32 5.82 -0.69 15.63
N LYS A 33 4.77 -0.54 14.81
CA LYS A 33 3.82 0.56 14.91
C LYS A 33 2.42 -0.01 14.80
N TYR A 34 1.52 0.39 15.71
CA TYR A 34 0.18 -0.17 15.79
C TYR A 34 0.20 -1.71 15.81
N GLU A 35 1.14 -2.27 16.58
CA GLU A 35 1.38 -3.72 16.71
C GLU A 35 1.88 -4.43 15.44
N VAL A 36 2.04 -3.72 14.32
CA VAL A 36 2.52 -4.27 13.04
C VAL A 36 3.99 -3.89 12.83
N LEU A 37 4.82 -4.87 12.42
CA LEU A 37 6.18 -4.61 11.98
C LEU A 37 6.17 -3.92 10.60
N VAL A 38 6.86 -2.78 10.49
CA VAL A 38 6.99 -2.06 9.21
C VAL A 38 8.22 -2.56 8.46
N TRP A 39 8.03 -3.09 7.25
CA TRP A 39 9.13 -3.57 6.41
C TRP A 39 9.61 -2.53 5.38
N ASP A 40 10.80 -2.76 4.83
CA ASP A 40 11.36 -1.95 3.74
C ASP A 40 10.59 -2.18 2.43
N GLY A 41 9.85 -1.15 2.00
CA GLY A 41 9.06 -1.18 0.77
C GLY A 41 9.87 -1.42 -0.50
N ARG A 42 11.18 -1.12 -0.49
CA ARG A 42 12.07 -1.36 -1.64
C ARG A 42 12.34 -2.84 -1.89
N LYS A 43 12.27 -3.65 -0.84
CA LYS A 43 12.63 -5.08 -0.88
C LYS A 43 11.42 -5.99 -0.88
N MET A 44 10.32 -5.54 -0.26
CA MET A 44 9.19 -6.41 0.05
C MET A 44 8.05 -6.39 -0.96
N ALA A 45 8.05 -5.48 -1.94
CA ALA A 45 6.93 -5.33 -2.89
C ALA A 45 6.51 -6.67 -3.50
N LYS A 46 7.43 -7.44 -4.09
CA LYS A 46 7.14 -8.75 -4.69
C LYS A 46 6.55 -9.75 -3.69
N GLU A 47 7.04 -9.76 -2.46
CA GLU A 47 6.58 -10.69 -1.43
C GLU A 47 5.16 -10.37 -0.96
N LEU A 48 4.79 -9.08 -0.89
CA LEU A 48 3.41 -8.68 -0.60
C LEU A 48 2.44 -9.24 -1.65
N PHE A 49 2.73 -9.09 -2.94
CA PHE A 49 1.85 -9.61 -4.01
C PHE A 49 1.76 -11.14 -4.02
N ARG A 50 2.78 -11.86 -3.53
CA ARG A 50 2.73 -13.31 -3.40
C ARG A 50 1.81 -13.77 -2.27
N THR A 51 1.81 -13.03 -1.17
CA THR A 51 1.30 -13.50 0.12
C THR A 51 0.08 -12.78 0.64
N CYS A 52 -0.31 -11.64 0.05
CA CYS A 52 -1.51 -10.90 0.41
C CYS A 52 -2.60 -11.14 -0.62
N ASP A 53 -3.85 -11.19 -0.14
CA ASP A 53 -5.03 -11.32 -1.00
C ASP A 53 -5.46 -9.97 -1.61
N VAL A 54 -5.11 -8.86 -0.97
CA VAL A 54 -5.39 -7.50 -1.44
C VAL A 54 -4.21 -6.58 -1.14
N ILE A 55 -3.91 -5.67 -2.07
CA ILE A 55 -2.85 -4.66 -1.93
C ILE A 55 -3.48 -3.28 -1.87
N LEU A 56 -3.07 -2.51 -0.86
CA LEU A 56 -3.43 -1.10 -0.69
C LEU A 56 -2.16 -0.24 -0.75
N ALA A 57 -2.06 0.63 -1.75
CA ALA A 57 -0.88 1.46 -1.97
C ALA A 57 -1.22 2.96 -1.99
N THR A 58 -0.26 3.77 -1.55
CA THR A 58 -0.38 5.24 -1.56
C THR A 58 -0.28 5.77 -2.98
N GLY A 59 -1.09 6.75 -3.33
CA GLY A 59 -1.11 7.41 -4.62
C GLY A 59 0.13 8.25 -4.92
N SER A 60 0.95 8.56 -3.90
CA SER A 60 2.26 9.18 -4.11
C SER A 60 3.22 8.28 -4.91
N THR A 61 2.87 7.01 -5.16
CA THR A 61 3.66 6.15 -6.05
C THR A 61 3.67 6.61 -7.50
N VAL A 62 2.73 7.49 -7.89
CA VAL A 62 2.70 8.12 -9.22
C VAL A 62 3.93 8.98 -9.46
N VAL A 63 4.41 9.68 -8.43
CA VAL A 63 5.47 10.69 -8.56
C VAL A 63 6.86 10.18 -8.17
N ASN A 64 6.97 8.92 -7.75
CA ASN A 64 8.24 8.31 -7.31
C ASN A 64 8.64 7.09 -8.15
N ASP A 65 8.09 6.96 -9.36
CA ASP A 65 8.28 5.85 -10.31
C ASP A 65 7.90 4.45 -9.79
N GLY A 66 7.24 4.35 -8.63
CA GLY A 66 6.83 3.08 -8.04
C GLY A 66 5.54 2.50 -8.63
N LEU A 67 4.68 3.32 -9.24
CA LEU A 67 3.36 2.88 -9.69
C LEU A 67 3.42 1.78 -10.77
N SER A 68 4.27 1.95 -11.78
CA SER A 68 4.40 0.97 -12.88
C SER A 68 4.78 -0.42 -12.36
N GLN A 69 5.70 -0.48 -11.38
CA GLN A 69 6.08 -1.74 -10.74
C GLN A 69 4.90 -2.39 -10.02
N LEU A 70 4.09 -1.62 -9.30
CA LEU A 70 2.92 -2.14 -8.59
C LEU A 70 1.86 -2.69 -9.55
N ILE A 71 1.62 -2.00 -10.67
CA ILE A 71 0.70 -2.47 -11.72
C ILE A 71 1.21 -3.80 -12.31
N SER A 72 2.48 -3.87 -12.72
CA SER A 72 3.04 -5.11 -13.27
C SER A 72 3.01 -6.28 -12.28
N LEU A 73 3.20 -6.02 -10.98
CA LEU A 73 3.07 -7.05 -9.95
C LEU A 73 1.61 -7.46 -9.72
N SER A 74 0.67 -6.52 -9.79
CA SER A 74 -0.77 -6.78 -9.70
C SER A 74 -1.24 -7.71 -10.82
N GLU A 75 -0.85 -7.41 -12.06
CA GLU A 75 -1.15 -8.25 -13.23
C GLU A 75 -0.49 -9.63 -13.13
N LYS A 76 0.81 -9.67 -12.80
CA LYS A 76 1.58 -10.91 -12.70
C LYS A 76 1.03 -11.89 -11.66
N TYR A 77 0.65 -11.38 -10.49
CA TYR A 77 0.17 -12.20 -9.37
C TYR A 77 -1.35 -12.23 -9.26
N GLN A 78 -2.06 -11.56 -10.17
CA GLN A 78 -3.52 -11.44 -10.19
C GLN A 78 -4.08 -10.98 -8.83
N ARG A 79 -3.41 -10.00 -8.21
CA ARG A 79 -3.83 -9.43 -6.92
C ARG A 79 -4.50 -8.09 -7.10
N PRO A 80 -5.69 -7.85 -6.52
CA PRO A 80 -6.32 -6.55 -6.52
C PRO A 80 -5.40 -5.49 -5.94
N LEU A 81 -5.20 -4.41 -6.69
CA LEU A 81 -4.43 -3.24 -6.29
C LEU A 81 -5.37 -2.05 -6.15
N TYR A 82 -5.51 -1.55 -4.93
CA TYR A 82 -6.25 -0.33 -4.64
C TYR A 82 -5.28 0.80 -4.31
N LEU A 83 -5.49 1.97 -4.91
CA LEU A 83 -4.71 3.17 -4.66
C LEU A 83 -5.49 4.13 -3.75
N TYR A 84 -4.84 4.77 -2.78
CA TYR A 84 -5.46 5.78 -1.92
C TYR A 84 -4.73 7.12 -1.97
N GLY A 85 -5.42 8.20 -1.59
CA GLY A 85 -4.85 9.54 -1.55
C GLY A 85 -5.16 10.38 -2.81
N THR A 86 -4.86 11.67 -2.72
CA THR A 86 -5.26 12.67 -3.73
C THR A 86 -4.34 12.69 -4.95
N THR A 87 -3.04 12.44 -4.77
CA THR A 87 -2.01 12.49 -5.83
C THR A 87 -2.34 11.60 -7.04
N VAL A 88 -3.07 10.49 -6.82
CA VAL A 88 -3.39 9.52 -7.87
C VAL A 88 -4.76 9.72 -8.51
N ALA A 89 -5.54 10.71 -8.08
CA ALA A 89 -6.92 10.89 -8.56
C ALA A 89 -7.01 11.03 -10.09
N GLY A 90 -6.15 11.86 -10.69
CA GLY A 90 -6.09 12.02 -12.14
C GLY A 90 -5.53 10.80 -12.86
N ALA A 91 -4.39 10.29 -12.39
CA ALA A 91 -3.73 9.13 -12.99
C ALA A 91 -4.62 7.87 -12.96
N SER A 92 -5.32 7.61 -11.85
CA SER A 92 -6.27 6.50 -11.75
C SER A 92 -7.38 6.58 -12.79
N LYS A 93 -7.92 7.78 -13.06
CA LYS A 93 -8.99 7.94 -14.05
C LYS A 93 -8.49 7.69 -15.48
N ILE A 94 -7.28 8.14 -15.79
CA ILE A 94 -6.68 7.99 -17.12
C ILE A 94 -6.26 6.53 -17.37
N LEU A 95 -5.68 5.88 -16.35
CA LEU A 95 -5.12 4.53 -16.46
C LEU A 95 -6.11 3.41 -16.07
N GLY A 96 -7.34 3.76 -15.70
CA GLY A 96 -8.36 2.78 -15.27
C GLY A 96 -8.01 2.03 -13.98
N LEU A 97 -7.27 2.67 -13.07
CA LEU A 97 -6.82 2.05 -11.82
C LEU A 97 -7.86 2.22 -10.71
N GLU A 98 -8.07 1.17 -9.91
CA GLU A 98 -8.95 1.18 -8.76
C GLU A 98 -8.43 2.13 -7.67
N ARG A 99 -9.26 3.11 -7.29
CA ARG A 99 -8.91 4.14 -6.31
C ARG A 99 -9.93 4.21 -5.19
N LEU A 100 -9.46 4.07 -3.96
CA LEU A 100 -10.25 4.31 -2.76
C LEU A 100 -10.15 5.78 -2.37
N CYS A 101 -11.25 6.50 -2.55
CA CYS A 101 -11.37 7.90 -2.16
C CYS A 101 -11.97 7.99 -0.75
N PHE A 102 -11.13 7.83 0.27
CA PHE A 102 -11.49 8.28 1.61
C PHE A 102 -11.56 9.79 1.54
N GLN A 103 -12.76 10.36 1.63
CA GLN A 103 -13.01 11.79 1.53
C GLN A 103 -11.93 12.59 2.28
N SER A 104 -11.28 13.53 1.60
CA SER A 104 -10.44 14.52 2.25
C SER A 104 -11.41 15.55 2.84
N SER A 105 -11.84 15.36 4.08
CA SER A 105 -12.48 16.41 4.87
C SER A 105 -11.44 17.43 5.32
#